data_AF-A0A132AIP3-F1
#
_entry.id   AF-A0A132AIP3-F1
#
_cell.length_a   1.000
_cell.length_b   1.000
_cell.length_c   1.000
_cell.angle_alpha   90.00
_cell.angle_beta   90.00
_cell.angle_gamma   90.00
#
_symmetry.space_group_name_H-M   'P 1'
#
loop_
_entity.id
_entity.type
_entity.pdbx_description
1 polymer ?
#
loop_
_entity_poly.entity_id
_entity_poly.type
_entity_poly.pdbx_seq_one_letter_code
_entity_poly.pdbx_strand_id
1 'polypeptide(L)'
;MKARAMCSVMQGDPPFRFLWLQDNHHVESDVPTDDTGAIFRTQNFRDYSLLTVDSLTLSHAGNITCIVSNDAGKMSQSSMLKVNAPPQWLAEPQDTQVILHQSVRIDCLASGSPKPFTTWKRATGKFDQ
;
A
#
# COMPACT_ATOMS: atom_id res chain seq x y z
N MET A 1 2.64 2.14 8.33
CA MET A 1 1.48 1.26 8.07
C MET A 1 1.91 -0.19 8.23
N LYS A 2 0.97 -1.14 8.43
CA LYS A 2 1.29 -2.56 8.63
C LYS A 2 0.37 -3.42 7.76
N ALA A 3 0.90 -4.48 7.15
CA ALA A 3 0.12 -5.50 6.47
C ALA A 3 0.45 -6.90 6.99
N ARG A 4 -0.48 -7.83 6.82
CA ARG A 4 -0.31 -9.24 7.14
C ARG A 4 -0.92 -10.10 6.04
N ALA A 5 -0.21 -11.15 5.65
CA ALA A 5 -0.67 -12.14 4.71
C ALA A 5 -0.41 -13.54 5.27
N MET A 6 -1.36 -14.46 5.10
CA MET A 6 -1.25 -15.83 5.55
C MET A 6 -1.31 -16.76 4.35
N CYS A 7 -0.43 -17.75 4.34
CA CYS A 7 -0.38 -18.80 3.33
C CYS A 7 -0.58 -20.14 4.03
N SER A 8 -1.72 -20.79 3.80
CA SER A 8 -2.12 -22.02 4.47
C SER A 8 -2.28 -23.18 3.48
N VAL A 9 -1.86 -24.36 3.88
CA VAL A 9 -2.02 -25.59 3.11
C VAL A 9 -3.29 -26.29 3.56
N MET A 10 -4.24 -26.47 2.63
CA MET A 10 -5.50 -27.16 2.94
C MET A 10 -5.41 -28.68 2.78
N GLN A 11 -4.47 -29.17 1.96
CA GLN A 11 -4.27 -30.59 1.69
C GLN A 11 -2.82 -30.89 1.30
N GLY A 12 -2.31 -32.04 1.73
CA GLY A 12 -0.97 -32.54 1.41
C GLY A 12 -0.29 -33.14 2.63
N ASP A 13 0.88 -33.74 2.41
CA ASP A 13 1.66 -34.36 3.48
C ASP A 13 2.80 -33.44 3.94
N PRO A 14 2.93 -33.16 5.25
CA PRO A 14 4.04 -32.39 5.82
C PRO A 14 5.35 -33.21 5.81
N PRO A 15 6.54 -32.58 5.96
CA PRO A 15 6.75 -31.17 6.31
C PRO A 15 6.63 -30.20 5.13
N PHE A 16 5.87 -29.13 5.32
CA PHE A 16 5.78 -28.04 4.35
C PHE A 16 6.90 -27.03 4.57
N ARG A 17 7.49 -26.56 3.48
CA ARG A 17 8.49 -25.49 3.45
C ARG A 17 7.87 -24.29 2.73
N PHE A 18 7.91 -23.13 3.37
CA PHE A 18 7.32 -21.89 2.87
C PHE A 18 8.41 -20.91 2.44
N LEU A 19 8.16 -20.20 1.34
CA LEU A 19 9.01 -19.16 0.79
C LEU A 19 8.13 -17.98 0.36
N TRP A 20 8.47 -16.78 0.80
CA TRP A 20 7.78 -15.56 0.40
C TRP A 20 8.61 -14.78 -0.63
N LEU A 21 7.95 -14.32 -1.69
CA LEU A 21 8.54 -13.44 -2.69
C LEU A 21 7.74 -12.14 -2.78
N GLN A 22 8.43 -11.02 -3.00
CA GLN A 22 7.84 -9.75 -3.43
C GLN A 22 8.37 -9.42 -4.82
N ASP A 23 7.47 -9.26 -5.78
CA ASP A 23 7.82 -8.97 -7.18
C ASP A 23 8.90 -9.92 -7.71
N ASN A 24 8.74 -11.22 -7.41
CA ASN A 24 9.65 -12.33 -7.71
C ASN A 24 11.01 -12.33 -6.99
N HIS A 25 11.27 -11.38 -6.09
CA HIS A 25 12.48 -11.37 -5.27
C HIS A 25 12.22 -12.01 -3.92
N HIS A 26 13.20 -12.77 -3.43
CA HIS A 26 13.10 -13.41 -2.12
C HIS A 26 13.00 -12.37 -1.02
N VAL A 27 12.01 -12.54 -0.15
CA VAL A 27 11.85 -11.72 1.05
C VAL A 27 12.74 -12.28 2.16
N GLU A 28 13.76 -11.52 2.55
CA GLU A 28 14.56 -11.84 3.72
C GLU A 28 13.83 -11.40 5.01
N SER A 29 13.71 -12.31 5.97
CA SER A 29 13.02 -12.02 7.25
C SER A 29 13.90 -11.20 8.17
N ASP A 30 13.29 -10.19 8.80
CA ASP A 30 13.89 -9.32 9.82
C ASP A 30 15.07 -8.48 9.32
N VAL A 31 15.15 -8.27 8.01
CA VAL A 31 16.11 -7.37 7.35
C VAL A 31 15.36 -6.14 6.80
N PRO A 32 15.87 -4.91 7.00
CA PRO A 32 15.32 -3.73 6.34
C PRO A 32 15.40 -3.87 4.81
N THR A 33 14.29 -3.61 4.11
CA THR A 33 14.24 -3.79 2.65
C THR A 33 14.88 -2.66 1.86
N ASP A 34 14.88 -1.45 2.42
CA ASP A 34 15.44 -0.25 1.84
C ASP A 34 15.60 0.83 2.94
N ASP A 35 15.97 2.05 2.53
CA ASP A 35 16.13 3.19 3.42
C ASP A 35 14.81 3.65 4.08
N THR A 36 13.65 3.10 3.68
CA THR A 36 12.35 3.46 4.29
C THR A 36 12.13 2.77 5.63
N GLY A 37 12.95 1.77 5.98
CA GLY A 37 12.86 1.04 7.24
C GLY A 37 11.69 0.05 7.29
N ALA A 38 11.12 -0.33 6.15
CA ALA A 38 10.18 -1.43 6.08
C ALA A 38 10.90 -2.75 6.41
N ILE A 39 10.25 -3.59 7.22
CA ILE A 39 10.79 -4.87 7.66
C ILE A 39 9.75 -5.95 7.43
N PHE A 40 10.16 -6.99 6.71
CA PHE A 40 9.36 -8.17 6.44
C PHE A 40 9.67 -9.23 7.48
N ARG A 41 8.64 -9.86 8.05
CA ARG A 41 8.77 -10.88 9.08
C ARG A 41 8.00 -12.11 8.69
N THR A 42 8.68 -13.24 8.63
CA THR A 42 8.06 -14.53 8.30
C THR A 42 8.02 -15.42 9.52
N GLN A 43 6.87 -16.04 9.76
CA GLN A 43 6.68 -17.03 10.83
C GLN A 43 6.12 -18.30 10.21
N ASN A 44 6.91 -19.37 10.25
CA ASN A 44 6.55 -20.66 9.67
C ASN A 44 5.97 -21.57 10.75
N PHE A 45 4.78 -22.11 10.48
CA PHE A 45 4.10 -23.11 11.29
C PHE A 45 4.00 -24.42 10.50
N ARG A 46 3.31 -25.41 11.08
CA ARG A 46 3.23 -26.76 10.51
C ARG A 46 2.57 -26.78 9.13
N ASP A 47 1.49 -26.03 8.99
CA ASP A 47 0.53 -26.06 7.87
C ASP A 47 0.27 -24.66 7.28
N TYR A 48 0.87 -23.62 7.86
CA TYR A 48 0.78 -22.27 7.30
C TYR A 48 2.04 -21.44 7.60
N SER A 49 2.18 -20.34 6.87
CA SER A 49 3.17 -19.30 7.14
C SER A 49 2.50 -17.93 7.18
N LEU A 50 2.96 -17.07 8.08
CA LEU A 50 2.50 -15.70 8.23
C LEU A 50 3.60 -14.73 7.80
N LEU A 51 3.29 -13.88 6.83
CA LEU A 51 4.09 -12.71 6.48
C LEU A 51 3.50 -11.47 7.15
N THR A 52 4.33 -10.75 7.90
CA THR A 52 4.01 -9.43 8.45
C THR A 52 4.97 -8.41 7.87
N VAL A 53 4.45 -7.27 7.40
CA VAL A 53 5.27 -6.16 6.91
C VAL A 53 4.96 -4.92 7.73
N ASP A 54 5.98 -4.39 8.39
CA ASP A 54 5.89 -3.16 9.20
C ASP A 54 6.47 -1.97 8.43
N SER A 55 6.06 -0.76 8.82
CA SER A 55 6.53 0.51 8.23
C SER A 55 6.36 0.64 6.70
N LEU A 56 5.30 0.06 6.14
CA LEU A 56 5.01 0.12 4.70
C LEU A 56 4.93 1.55 4.15
N THR A 57 5.52 1.74 2.97
CA THR A 57 5.41 2.93 2.11
C THR A 57 4.86 2.55 0.73
N LEU A 58 4.55 3.55 -0.11
CA LEU A 58 4.00 3.30 -1.45
C LEU A 58 4.93 2.49 -2.37
N SER A 59 6.25 2.53 -2.16
CA SER A 59 7.22 1.74 -2.95
C SER A 59 7.10 0.24 -2.71
N HIS A 60 6.48 -0.17 -1.61
CA HIS A 60 6.29 -1.58 -1.25
C HIS A 60 5.00 -2.18 -1.83
N ALA A 61 4.22 -1.41 -2.58
CA ALA A 61 3.09 -1.96 -3.31
C ALA A 61 3.59 -2.88 -4.43
N GLY A 62 3.05 -4.09 -4.53
CA GLY A 62 3.59 -5.10 -5.44
C GLY A 62 2.89 -6.45 -5.31
N ASN A 63 3.38 -7.44 -6.04
CA ASN A 63 2.83 -8.80 -5.99
C ASN A 63 3.56 -9.62 -4.93
N ILE A 64 2.82 -10.06 -3.90
CA ILE A 64 3.33 -10.96 -2.87
C ILE A 64 2.96 -12.39 -3.26
N THR A 65 3.97 -13.24 -3.36
CA THR A 65 3.80 -14.66 -3.71
C THR A 65 4.27 -15.54 -2.58
N CYS A 66 3.41 -16.44 -2.13
CA CYS A 66 3.81 -17.55 -1.27
C CYS A 66 4.07 -18.78 -2.15
N ILE A 67 5.21 -19.42 -1.93
CA ILE A 67 5.54 -20.72 -2.50
C ILE A 67 5.58 -21.72 -1.35
N VAL A 68 4.84 -22.82 -1.50
CA VAL A 68 4.83 -23.95 -0.57
C VAL A 68 5.41 -25.16 -1.27
N SER A 69 6.26 -25.92 -0.59
CA SER A 69 6.80 -27.19 -1.10
C SER A 69 6.84 -28.28 -0.03
N ASN A 70 6.74 -29.53 -0.47
CA ASN A 70 7.06 -30.73 0.29
C ASN A 70 7.85 -31.69 -0.61
N ASP A 71 8.04 -32.94 -0.19
CA ASP A 71 8.84 -33.91 -0.94
C ASP A 71 8.15 -34.41 -2.23
N ALA A 72 6.83 -34.20 -2.36
CA ALA A 72 6.08 -34.56 -3.55
C ALA A 72 6.07 -33.44 -4.62
N GLY A 73 6.25 -32.18 -4.23
CA GLY A 73 6.26 -31.07 -5.18
C GLY A 73 6.14 -29.69 -4.56
N LYS A 74 5.74 -28.70 -5.39
CA LYS A 74 5.57 -27.30 -4.99
C LYS A 74 4.35 -26.66 -5.62
N MET A 75 3.79 -25.68 -4.93
CA MET A 75 2.68 -24.85 -5.38
C MET A 75 2.97 -23.39 -5.02
N SER A 76 2.41 -22.45 -5.77
CA SER A 76 2.55 -21.03 -5.48
C SER A 76 1.23 -20.29 -5.66
N GLN A 77 0.99 -19.32 -4.79
CA GLN A 77 -0.16 -18.42 -4.89
C GLN A 77 0.29 -16.97 -4.70
N SER A 78 -0.21 -16.09 -5.57
CA SER A 78 0.12 -14.67 -5.57
C SER A 78 -1.07 -13.80 -5.22
N SER A 79 -0.82 -12.66 -4.59
CA SER A 79 -1.79 -11.63 -4.27
C SER A 79 -1.15 -10.24 -4.30
N MET A 80 -1.91 -9.23 -4.74
CA MET A 80 -1.42 -7.85 -4.86
C MET A 80 -1.50 -7.11 -3.51
N LEU A 81 -0.35 -6.71 -2.98
CA LEU A 81 -0.25 -5.79 -1.86
C LEU A 81 -0.49 -4.36 -2.35
N LYS A 82 -1.61 -3.77 -1.91
CA LYS A 82 -1.93 -2.36 -2.16
C LYS A 82 -1.63 -1.54 -0.92
N VAL A 83 -0.82 -0.51 -1.08
CA VAL A 83 -0.54 0.47 -0.02
C VAL A 83 -1.32 1.76 -0.34
N ASN A 84 -2.18 2.15 0.59
CA ASN A 84 -2.99 3.35 0.47
C ASN A 84 -2.31 4.51 1.19
N ALA A 85 -2.47 5.71 0.67
CA ALA A 85 -1.96 6.94 1.28
C ALA A 85 -3.11 7.94 1.38
N PRO A 86 -3.24 8.65 2.51
CA PRO A 86 -4.27 9.68 2.68
C PRO A 86 -4.05 10.80 1.65
N PRO A 87 -5.12 11.54 1.29
CA PRO A 87 -4.98 12.73 0.46
C PRO A 87 -4.03 13.74 1.09
N GLN A 88 -3.11 14.30 0.30
CA GLN A 88 -2.18 15.35 0.70
C GLN A 88 -2.20 16.48 -0.32
N TRP A 89 -2.24 17.73 0.15
CA TRP A 89 -2.20 18.90 -0.72
C TRP A 89 -0.85 19.00 -1.44
N LEU A 90 -0.92 19.07 -2.77
CA LEU A 90 0.19 19.51 -3.61
C LEU A 90 0.11 21.01 -3.86
N ALA A 91 -1.11 21.52 -4.04
CA ALA A 91 -1.44 22.94 -4.08
C ALA A 91 -2.73 23.13 -3.30
N GLU A 92 -2.61 23.69 -2.10
CA GLU A 92 -3.74 24.05 -1.27
C GLU A 92 -4.34 25.38 -1.76
N PRO A 93 -5.67 25.48 -1.92
CA PRO A 93 -6.33 26.74 -2.27
C PRO A 93 -5.97 27.83 -1.27
N GLN A 94 -5.56 29.00 -1.77
CA GLN A 94 -5.23 30.17 -0.95
C GLN A 94 -6.23 31.30 -1.19
N ASP A 95 -6.45 32.10 -0.16
CA ASP A 95 -7.26 33.31 -0.26
C ASP A 95 -6.65 34.27 -1.28
N THR A 96 -7.46 34.70 -2.25
CA THR A 96 -7.01 35.54 -3.36
C THR A 96 -7.96 36.72 -3.53
N GLN A 97 -7.41 37.93 -3.57
CA GLN A 97 -8.16 39.16 -3.87
C GLN A 97 -8.01 39.51 -5.36
N VAL A 98 -9.12 39.95 -5.97
CA VAL A 98 -9.21 40.14 -7.43
C VAL A 98 -9.99 41.43 -7.71
N ILE A 99 -9.54 42.22 -8.68
CA ILE A 99 -10.26 43.42 -9.11
C ILE A 99 -11.52 43.01 -9.88
N LEU A 100 -12.59 43.78 -9.72
CA LEU A 100 -13.86 43.57 -10.43
C LEU A 100 -13.62 43.39 -11.94
N HIS A 101 -14.29 42.40 -12.54
CA HIS A 101 -14.17 42.00 -13.95
C HIS A 101 -12.84 41.38 -14.37
N GLN A 102 -11.92 41.10 -13.45
CA GLN A 102 -10.72 40.31 -13.74
C GLN A 102 -10.95 38.82 -13.48
N SER A 103 -10.27 37.98 -14.24
CA SER A 103 -10.27 36.53 -14.07
C SER A 103 -9.29 36.11 -12.99
N VAL A 104 -9.62 35.05 -12.25
CA VAL A 104 -8.75 34.44 -11.24
C VAL A 104 -8.63 32.94 -11.46
N ARG A 105 -7.45 32.42 -11.18
CA ARG A 105 -7.17 30.99 -11.11
C ARG A 105 -6.83 30.64 -9.67
N ILE A 106 -7.58 29.71 -9.09
CA ILE A 106 -7.28 29.15 -7.77
C ILE A 106 -6.89 27.70 -7.99
N ASP A 107 -5.66 27.34 -7.65
CA ASP A 107 -5.18 25.98 -7.77
C ASP A 107 -5.68 25.13 -6.59
N CYS A 108 -6.05 23.89 -6.88
CA CYS A 108 -6.48 22.89 -5.90
C CYS A 108 -6.02 21.52 -6.39
N LEU A 109 -4.87 21.08 -5.90
CA LEU A 109 -4.25 19.83 -6.32
C LEU A 109 -3.97 18.98 -5.08
N ALA A 110 -4.43 17.74 -5.11
CA ALA A 110 -4.19 16.76 -4.08
C ALA A 110 -3.58 15.49 -4.67
N SER A 111 -2.67 14.88 -3.93
CA SER A 111 -2.11 13.54 -4.17
C SER A 111 -2.68 12.55 -3.17
N GLY A 112 -2.54 11.25 -3.41
CA GLY A 112 -3.03 10.19 -2.53
C GLY A 112 -3.15 8.86 -3.28
N SER A 113 -3.34 7.77 -2.53
CA SER A 113 -3.55 6.43 -3.10
C SER A 113 -4.75 5.75 -2.42
N PRO A 114 -5.85 5.46 -3.13
CA PRO A 114 -6.11 5.80 -4.53
C PRO A 114 -6.12 7.32 -4.79
N LYS A 115 -5.96 7.72 -6.06
CA LYS A 115 -5.94 9.14 -6.45
C LYS A 115 -7.20 9.85 -5.96
N PRO A 116 -7.09 10.94 -5.18
CA PRO A 116 -8.26 11.62 -4.64
C PRO A 116 -9.06 12.33 -5.74
N PHE A 117 -10.36 12.47 -5.51
CA PHE A 117 -11.25 13.29 -6.33
C PHE A 117 -11.32 14.71 -5.75
N THR A 118 -10.93 15.71 -6.54
CA THR A 118 -11.01 17.13 -6.15
C THR A 118 -12.29 17.73 -6.70
N THR A 119 -13.09 18.38 -5.83
CA THR A 119 -14.32 19.08 -6.24
C THR A 119 -14.34 20.49 -5.66
N TRP A 120 -14.92 21.42 -6.42
CA TRP A 120 -15.10 22.80 -6.01
C TRP A 120 -16.54 23.04 -5.56
N LYS A 121 -16.70 23.80 -4.48
CA LYS A 121 -18.00 24.31 -4.04
C LYS A 121 -17.87 25.80 -3.80
N ARG A 122 -18.88 26.55 -4.24
CA ARG A 122 -19.01 27.97 -3.94
C ARG A 122 -20.01 28.12 -2.79
N ALA A 123 -19.62 28.83 -1.73
CA ALA A 123 -20.57 29.20 -0.70
C ALA A 123 -21.59 30.19 -1.28
N THR A 124 -22.88 29.86 -1.18
CA THR A 124 -23.98 30.76 -1.50
C THR A 124 -24.49 31.37 -0.19
N GLY A 125 -23.80 32.40 0.29
CA GLY A 125 -24.27 33.26 1.38
C GLY A 125 -24.67 34.63 0.84
N LYS A 126 -25.63 35.30 1.47
CA LYS A 126 -25.76 36.75 1.30
C LYS A 126 -24.49 37.37 1.87
N PHE A 127 -23.70 38.02 1.02
CA PHE A 127 -22.67 38.93 1.49
C PHE A 127 -23.42 40.15 2.00
N ASP A 128 -23.81 40.12 3.27
CA ASP A 128 -24.28 41.31 3.96
C ASP A 128 -23.05 42.23 4.07
N GLN A 129 -23.06 43.26 3.24
CA GLN A 129 -22.04 44.31 3.18
C GLN A 129 -22.58 45.53 3.92
#